data_AF-A0A356Z9U1-F1
#
_entry.id   AF-A0A356Z9U1-F1
#
_cell.length_a   1.000
_cell.length_b   1.000
_cell.length_c   1.000
_cell.angle_alpha   90.00
_cell.angle_beta   90.00
_cell.angle_gamma   90.00
#
_symmetry.space_group_name_H-M   'P 1'
#
loop_
_entity.id
_entity.type
_entity.pdbx_description
1 polymer ?
#
loop_
_entity_poly.entity_id
_entity_poly.type
_entity_poly.pdbx_seq_one_letter_code
_entity_poly.pdbx_strand_id
1 'polypeptide(L)'
;KSKGLEFPVVILAGLGKKFNLSDSSSPVLLHKDMGIGPRYIDIEKRTSTDTIARISMKQRIRMENLAEEMRILYVGATRPREKLIMIGTVKNLEGTVEKWSRSISPFSLARGQNYLDWIGPALVRHPDGKNILPAAENLTLSREDESRWKINIIDSADMVRELKQQEDEAQALCRRLADFKPDIFSDQKPLIEARLNWQYEHSEAARLPSKLSVTRIKDLKAGDLNSIQRDEAPMLKRSESSSSLSARERGTIVHFVMQHLDFSRTASRQEINTQIAALVERELLLPEAAEAVDIYKIMKFCQSDLGRRVAASPEVRREVPFNLRCSCGRIFEELADCDEELLIQGVIDLFFREDHELVVVDFKTDRITPDNHEKLVSQYRVQIKLYQEALETINQAKIKAGYLYFFDTGEAILV
;
A
#
# COMPACT_ATOMS: atom_id res chain seq x y z
N LYS A 1 -12.92 27.41 14.50
CA LYS A 1 -12.62 28.41 13.44
C LYS A 1 -11.68 27.78 12.42
N SER A 2 -12.19 27.00 11.47
CA SER A 2 -11.38 26.40 10.39
C SER A 2 -11.46 27.33 9.18
N LYS A 3 -10.84 28.51 9.30
CA LYS A 3 -10.72 29.46 8.18
C LYS A 3 -9.60 28.96 7.27
N GLY A 4 -9.92 28.78 6.00
CA GLY A 4 -8.97 28.25 5.03
C GLY A 4 -7.72 29.12 4.96
N LEU A 5 -6.57 28.47 5.14
CA LEU A 5 -5.26 29.09 5.14
C LEU A 5 -5.00 29.68 3.76
N GLU A 6 -4.59 30.94 3.71
CA GLU A 6 -4.06 31.58 2.51
C GLU A 6 -2.54 31.44 2.49
N PHE A 7 -1.95 31.32 1.31
CA PHE A 7 -0.50 31.14 1.13
C PHE A 7 0.07 32.27 0.25
N PRO A 8 1.31 32.75 0.47
CA PRO A 8 1.92 33.77 -0.38
C PRO A 8 1.92 33.36 -1.86
N VAL A 9 2.36 32.14 -2.13
CA VAL A 9 2.42 31.55 -3.47
C VAL A 9 1.69 30.22 -3.50
N VAL A 10 0.83 30.00 -4.51
CA VAL A 10 0.17 28.72 -4.76
C VAL A 10 0.55 28.23 -6.15
N ILE A 11 0.89 26.94 -6.24
CA ILE A 11 1.24 26.27 -7.50
C ILE A 11 0.19 25.18 -7.77
N LEU A 12 -0.53 25.34 -8.87
CA LEU A 12 -1.46 24.35 -9.42
C LEU A 12 -0.79 23.62 -10.57
N ALA A 13 -0.37 22.38 -10.33
CA ALA A 13 0.30 21.55 -11.32
C ALA A 13 -0.62 20.49 -11.91
N GLY A 14 -0.24 19.96 -13.07
CA GLY A 14 -0.94 18.83 -13.70
C GLY A 14 -2.31 19.19 -14.27
N LEU A 15 -2.56 20.46 -14.61
CA LEU A 15 -3.87 20.92 -15.08
C LEU A 15 -4.34 20.27 -16.39
N GLY A 16 -3.42 19.66 -17.15
CA GLY A 16 -3.72 18.88 -18.36
C GLY A 16 -4.15 17.42 -18.09
N LYS A 17 -4.02 16.93 -16.86
CA LYS A 17 -4.40 15.57 -16.47
C LYS A 17 -5.90 15.37 -16.64
N LYS A 18 -6.30 14.26 -17.27
CA LYS A 18 -7.71 13.92 -17.43
C LYS A 18 -8.35 13.63 -16.07
N PHE A 19 -9.57 14.12 -15.87
CA PHE A 19 -10.38 13.77 -14.71
C PHE A 19 -10.59 12.27 -14.61
N ASN A 20 -10.56 11.75 -13.38
CA ASN A 20 -10.79 10.33 -13.17
C ASN A 20 -12.30 10.02 -13.28
N LEU A 21 -12.65 9.17 -14.24
CA LEU A 21 -14.03 8.75 -14.50
C LEU A 21 -14.19 7.23 -14.36
N SER A 22 -13.24 6.54 -13.71
CA SER A 22 -13.27 5.08 -13.50
C SER A 22 -14.57 4.60 -12.88
N ASP A 23 -15.11 5.36 -11.94
CA ASP A 23 -16.26 4.92 -11.14
C ASP A 23 -17.54 4.84 -11.98
N SER A 24 -17.56 5.52 -13.14
CA SER A 24 -18.67 5.53 -14.09
C SER A 24 -18.64 4.39 -15.11
N SER A 25 -17.60 3.53 -15.11
CA SER A 25 -17.41 2.47 -16.10
C SER A 25 -17.70 1.05 -15.60
N SER A 26 -17.81 0.83 -14.29
CA SER A 26 -18.10 -0.47 -13.66
C SER A 26 -19.37 -1.13 -14.22
N PRO A 27 -19.43 -2.47 -14.45
CA PRO A 27 -20.63 -3.17 -14.94
C PRO A 27 -21.90 -2.93 -14.11
N VAL A 28 -21.74 -2.61 -12.83
CA VAL A 28 -22.81 -2.19 -11.93
C VAL A 28 -22.41 -0.86 -11.31
N LEU A 29 -23.24 0.18 -11.51
CA LEU A 29 -23.07 1.48 -10.85
C LEU A 29 -23.83 1.50 -9.53
N LEU A 30 -23.24 2.15 -8.53
CA LEU A 30 -23.87 2.37 -7.23
C LEU A 30 -23.92 3.88 -6.97
N HIS A 31 -25.07 4.38 -6.57
CA HIS A 31 -25.27 5.79 -6.24
C HIS A 31 -26.14 5.92 -5.00
N LYS A 32 -25.70 6.72 -4.02
CA LYS A 32 -26.36 6.87 -2.71
C LYS A 32 -27.87 7.17 -2.80
N ASP A 33 -28.27 8.04 -3.73
CA ASP A 33 -29.66 8.50 -3.86
C ASP A 33 -30.45 7.76 -4.95
N MET A 34 -29.77 7.13 -5.91
CA MET A 34 -30.42 6.50 -7.08
C MET A 34 -30.43 4.97 -6.98
N GLY A 35 -29.66 4.38 -6.07
CA GLY A 35 -29.55 2.93 -5.90
C GLY A 35 -28.55 2.28 -6.86
N ILE A 36 -28.98 1.19 -7.50
CA ILE A 36 -28.13 0.30 -8.31
C ILE A 36 -28.46 0.42 -9.80
N GLY A 37 -27.45 0.62 -10.64
CA GLY A 37 -27.55 0.74 -12.10
C GLY A 37 -26.78 -0.37 -12.83
N PRO A 38 -27.34 -1.58 -12.95
CA PRO A 38 -26.70 -2.67 -13.66
C PRO A 38 -26.83 -2.50 -15.17
N ARG A 39 -25.94 -3.17 -15.92
CA ARG A 39 -26.21 -3.45 -17.33
C ARG A 39 -27.30 -4.51 -17.47
N TYR A 40 -28.05 -4.41 -18.55
CA TYR A 40 -28.90 -5.52 -18.99
C TYR A 40 -28.00 -6.53 -19.71
N ILE A 41 -28.17 -7.80 -19.39
CA ILE A 41 -27.43 -8.91 -19.98
C ILE A 41 -28.45 -9.84 -20.62
N ASP A 42 -28.40 -9.95 -21.94
CA ASP A 42 -29.18 -10.91 -22.71
C ASP A 42 -28.32 -12.17 -22.92
N ILE A 43 -28.65 -13.24 -22.19
CA ILE A 43 -27.89 -14.50 -22.18
C ILE A 43 -28.05 -15.25 -23.50
N GLU A 44 -29.23 -15.17 -24.13
CA GLU A 44 -29.52 -15.86 -25.39
C GLU A 44 -28.75 -15.23 -26.55
N LYS A 45 -28.73 -13.89 -26.61
CA LYS A 45 -28.02 -13.15 -27.65
C LYS A 45 -26.55 -12.90 -27.31
N ARG A 46 -26.12 -13.20 -26.08
CA ARG A 46 -24.79 -12.89 -25.54
C ARG A 46 -24.41 -11.42 -25.71
N THR A 47 -25.37 -10.53 -25.48
CA THR A 47 -25.16 -9.08 -25.59
C THR A 47 -25.39 -8.39 -24.25
N SER A 48 -24.72 -7.26 -24.06
CA SER A 48 -24.89 -6.41 -22.88
C SER A 48 -25.17 -4.98 -23.30
N THR A 49 -26.22 -4.39 -22.74
CA THR A 49 -26.64 -3.02 -23.04
C THR A 49 -26.81 -2.21 -21.77
N ASP A 50 -26.55 -0.90 -21.86
CA ASP A 50 -26.76 -0.01 -20.71
C ASP A 50 -28.27 0.21 -20.51
N THR A 51 -28.75 -0.01 -19.28
CA THR A 51 -30.14 0.28 -18.90
C THR A 51 -30.38 1.79 -18.80
N ILE A 52 -31.64 2.23 -18.88
CA ILE A 52 -32.01 3.63 -18.67
C ILE A 52 -31.51 4.12 -17.30
N ALA A 53 -31.73 3.32 -16.24
CA ALA A 53 -31.25 3.62 -14.90
C ALA A 53 -29.73 3.85 -14.87
N ARG A 54 -28.96 2.98 -15.52
CA ARG A 54 -27.51 3.09 -15.63
C ARG A 54 -27.07 4.32 -16.42
N ILE A 55 -27.73 4.64 -17.53
CA ILE A 55 -27.42 5.83 -18.33
C ILE A 55 -27.62 7.10 -17.48
N SER A 56 -28.74 7.20 -16.77
CA SER A 56 -29.03 8.33 -15.89
C SER A 56 -28.03 8.44 -14.74
N MET A 57 -27.70 7.33 -14.08
CA MET A 57 -26.68 7.30 -13.01
C MET A 57 -25.31 7.69 -13.51
N LYS A 58 -24.89 7.21 -14.68
CA LYS A 58 -23.60 7.54 -15.28
C LYS A 58 -23.46 9.04 -15.50
N GLN A 59 -24.52 9.70 -15.96
CA GLN A 59 -24.54 11.16 -16.12
C GLN A 59 -24.50 11.88 -14.76
N ARG A 60 -25.26 11.39 -13.77
CA ARG A 60 -25.28 11.98 -12.43
C ARG A 60 -23.92 11.90 -11.75
N ILE A 61 -23.32 10.71 -11.68
CA ILE A 61 -21.98 10.47 -11.11
C ILE A 61 -20.94 11.35 -11.82
N ARG A 62 -20.98 11.40 -13.15
CA ARG A 62 -20.07 12.25 -13.92
C ARG A 62 -20.21 13.72 -13.51
N MET A 63 -21.43 14.24 -13.40
CA MET A 63 -21.66 15.65 -13.04
C MET A 63 -21.21 15.95 -11.61
N GLU A 64 -21.43 15.03 -10.66
CA GLU A 64 -20.97 15.18 -9.28
C GLU A 64 -19.43 15.16 -9.18
N ASN A 65 -18.77 14.26 -9.91
CA ASN A 65 -17.31 14.24 -9.99
C ASN A 65 -16.76 15.53 -10.60
N LEU A 66 -17.34 16.02 -11.70
CA LEU A 66 -16.93 17.29 -12.30
C LEU A 66 -17.18 18.48 -11.36
N ALA A 67 -18.25 18.47 -10.57
CA ALA A 67 -18.52 19.50 -9.59
C ALA A 67 -17.48 19.51 -8.46
N GLU A 68 -17.02 18.35 -8.01
CA GLU A 68 -15.96 18.26 -7.00
C GLU A 68 -14.61 18.70 -7.57
N GLU A 69 -14.28 18.30 -8.80
CA GLU A 69 -13.08 18.79 -9.49
C GLU A 69 -13.13 20.32 -9.64
N MET A 70 -14.26 20.90 -10.05
CA MET A 70 -14.44 22.36 -10.09
C MET A 70 -14.23 23.01 -8.72
N ARG A 71 -14.68 22.37 -7.64
CA ARG A 71 -14.48 22.85 -6.27
C ARG A 71 -13.01 22.84 -5.88
N ILE A 72 -12.27 21.79 -6.24
CA ILE A 72 -10.82 21.70 -6.02
C ILE A 72 -10.11 22.85 -6.75
N LEU A 73 -10.44 23.07 -8.02
CA LEU A 73 -9.89 24.19 -8.80
C LEU A 73 -10.21 25.55 -8.15
N TYR A 74 -11.45 25.77 -7.75
CA TYR A 74 -11.89 27.00 -7.09
C TYR A 74 -11.13 27.24 -5.79
N VAL A 75 -11.00 26.22 -4.95
CA VAL A 75 -10.22 26.31 -3.71
C VAL A 75 -8.77 26.62 -4.05
N GLY A 76 -8.15 25.91 -4.98
CA GLY A 76 -6.76 26.15 -5.39
C GLY A 76 -6.51 27.58 -5.90
N ALA A 77 -7.43 28.11 -6.71
CA ALA A 77 -7.31 29.43 -7.31
C ALA A 77 -7.58 30.59 -6.34
N THR A 78 -8.23 30.34 -5.19
CA THR A 78 -8.60 31.37 -4.19
C THR A 78 -7.73 31.39 -2.94
N ARG A 79 -6.73 30.49 -2.86
CA ARG A 79 -5.73 30.44 -1.77
C ARG A 79 -4.51 31.37 -1.89
N PRO A 80 -4.08 31.85 -3.08
CA PRO A 80 -2.87 32.66 -3.19
C PRO A 80 -3.11 34.10 -2.72
N ARG A 81 -2.16 34.65 -1.96
CA ARG A 81 -2.13 36.07 -1.55
C ARG A 81 -1.36 36.95 -2.52
N GLU A 82 -0.23 36.46 -3.03
CA GLU A 82 0.67 37.23 -3.88
C GLU A 82 0.76 36.66 -5.29
N LYS A 83 0.84 35.32 -5.43
CA LYS A 83 1.10 34.70 -6.72
C LYS A 83 0.42 33.34 -6.90
N LEU A 84 -0.20 33.16 -8.06
CA LEU A 84 -0.73 31.88 -8.54
C LEU A 84 0.09 31.42 -9.74
N ILE A 85 0.59 30.19 -9.69
CA ILE A 85 1.33 29.56 -10.78
C ILE A 85 0.51 28.35 -11.25
N MET A 86 0.15 28.32 -12.52
CA MET A 86 -0.64 27.26 -13.12
C MET A 86 0.17 26.53 -14.19
N ILE A 87 0.27 25.21 -14.07
CA ILE A 87 1.09 24.37 -14.95
C ILE A 87 0.23 23.24 -15.49
N GLY A 88 0.22 23.10 -16.81
CA GLY A 88 -0.45 22.00 -17.50
C GLY A 88 0.17 21.73 -18.86
N THR A 89 -0.08 20.53 -19.37
CA THR A 89 0.45 20.05 -20.64
C THR A 89 -0.69 19.76 -21.61
N VAL A 90 -0.48 20.13 -22.87
CA VAL A 90 -1.40 19.86 -23.99
C VAL A 90 -0.63 19.13 -25.09
N LYS A 91 -1.28 18.18 -25.77
CA LYS A 91 -0.64 17.41 -26.85
C LYS A 91 -0.53 18.18 -28.16
N ASN A 92 -1.55 18.98 -28.47
CA ASN A 92 -1.63 19.82 -29.65
C ASN A 92 -2.22 21.14 -29.20
N LEU A 93 -1.39 22.19 -29.19
CA LEU A 93 -1.80 23.51 -28.71
C LEU A 93 -2.85 24.12 -29.64
N GLU A 94 -2.62 24.13 -30.95
CA GLU A 94 -3.49 24.74 -31.96
C GLU A 94 -4.92 24.20 -31.88
N GLY A 95 -5.09 22.88 -31.93
CA GLY A 95 -6.41 22.25 -31.86
C GLY A 95 -7.10 22.39 -30.50
N THR A 96 -6.32 22.50 -29.42
CA THR A 96 -6.86 22.75 -28.07
C THR A 96 -7.37 24.18 -27.95
N VAL A 97 -6.62 25.13 -28.50
CA VAL A 97 -7.00 26.55 -28.54
C VAL A 97 -8.24 26.76 -29.40
N GLU A 98 -8.33 26.14 -30.58
CA GLU A 98 -9.53 26.19 -31.43
C GLU A 98 -10.78 25.71 -30.68
N LYS A 99 -10.64 24.63 -29.89
CA LYS A 99 -11.71 24.12 -29.02
C LYS A 99 -12.12 25.15 -27.96
N TRP A 100 -11.17 25.84 -27.33
CA TRP A 100 -11.43 26.85 -26.30
C TRP A 100 -12.04 28.15 -26.83
N SER A 101 -11.82 28.46 -28.11
CA SER A 101 -12.41 29.62 -28.80
C SER A 101 -13.92 29.47 -29.06
N ARG A 102 -14.48 28.25 -28.98
CA ARG A 102 -15.93 28.02 -29.15
C ARG A 102 -16.75 28.68 -28.03
N SER A 103 -18.04 28.94 -28.27
CA SER A 103 -18.93 29.58 -27.30
C SER A 103 -18.97 28.84 -25.96
N ILE A 104 -18.91 29.61 -24.87
CA ILE A 104 -18.97 29.07 -23.50
C ILE A 104 -20.45 28.87 -23.14
N SER A 105 -20.78 27.65 -22.71
CA SER A 105 -22.09 27.28 -22.18
C SER A 105 -21.92 26.30 -21.02
N PRO A 106 -22.92 26.14 -20.13
CA PRO A 106 -22.89 25.09 -19.11
C PRO A 106 -22.61 23.70 -19.70
N PHE A 107 -23.10 23.46 -20.92
CA PHE A 107 -22.87 22.22 -21.65
C PHE A 107 -21.41 22.04 -22.12
N SER A 108 -20.75 23.10 -22.59
CA SER A 108 -19.35 23.02 -22.99
C SER A 108 -18.44 22.78 -21.79
N LEU A 109 -18.76 23.38 -20.63
CA LEU A 109 -18.04 23.16 -19.37
C LEU A 109 -18.20 21.72 -18.86
N ALA A 110 -19.42 21.16 -18.91
CA ALA A 110 -19.69 19.76 -18.53
C ALA A 110 -18.97 18.72 -19.43
N ARG A 111 -18.54 19.13 -20.63
CA ARG A 111 -17.73 18.31 -21.54
C ARG A 111 -16.22 18.43 -21.31
N GLY A 112 -15.76 19.29 -20.41
CA GLY A 112 -14.36 19.42 -20.04
C GLY A 112 -13.75 18.09 -19.61
N GLN A 113 -12.53 17.81 -20.06
CA GLN A 113 -11.82 16.57 -19.73
C GLN A 113 -10.72 16.78 -18.68
N ASN A 114 -10.28 18.02 -18.48
CA ASN A 114 -9.25 18.41 -17.54
C ASN A 114 -9.47 19.87 -17.11
N TYR A 115 -8.65 20.36 -16.17
CA TYR A 115 -8.79 21.73 -15.67
C TYR A 115 -8.48 22.79 -16.74
N LEU A 116 -7.54 22.51 -17.65
CA LEU A 116 -7.25 23.43 -18.76
C LEU A 116 -8.46 23.65 -19.67
N ASP A 117 -9.36 22.66 -19.83
CA ASP A 117 -10.61 22.84 -20.58
C ASP A 117 -11.60 23.81 -19.93
N TRP A 118 -11.43 24.13 -18.65
CA TRP A 118 -12.21 25.14 -17.95
C TRP A 118 -11.52 26.49 -17.90
N ILE A 119 -10.20 26.51 -17.74
CA ILE A 119 -9.39 27.73 -17.62
C ILE A 119 -9.12 28.35 -19.00
N GLY A 120 -8.79 27.52 -19.99
CA GLY A 120 -8.41 27.94 -21.34
C GLY A 120 -9.42 28.84 -22.03
N PRO A 121 -10.74 28.50 -22.04
CA PRO A 121 -11.77 29.36 -22.61
C PRO A 121 -11.84 30.77 -21.98
N ALA A 122 -11.53 30.90 -20.69
CA ALA A 122 -11.47 32.19 -20.01
C ALA A 122 -10.22 32.97 -20.42
N LEU A 123 -9.05 32.32 -20.42
CA LEU A 123 -7.78 32.96 -20.80
C LEU A 123 -7.78 33.43 -22.26
N VAL A 124 -8.30 32.65 -23.20
CA VAL A 124 -8.38 33.02 -24.63
C VAL A 124 -9.23 34.30 -24.86
N ARG A 125 -10.14 34.62 -23.93
CA ARG A 125 -10.99 35.82 -23.99
C ARG A 125 -10.47 36.97 -23.12
N HIS A 126 -9.34 36.76 -22.44
CA HIS A 126 -8.68 37.76 -21.59
C HIS A 126 -7.69 38.60 -22.42
N PRO A 127 -7.51 39.90 -22.13
CA PRO A 127 -6.53 40.75 -22.83
C PRO A 127 -5.11 40.19 -22.87
N ASP A 128 -4.62 39.63 -21.76
CA ASP A 128 -3.29 39.00 -21.68
C ASP A 128 -3.19 37.64 -22.40
N GLY A 129 -4.32 37.04 -22.74
CA GLY A 129 -4.39 35.78 -23.48
C GLY A 129 -4.15 35.93 -24.98
N LYS A 130 -4.04 37.16 -25.49
CA LYS A 130 -3.76 37.44 -26.91
C LYS A 130 -2.49 36.77 -27.42
N ASN A 131 -1.49 36.58 -26.56
CA ASN A 131 -0.25 35.90 -26.93
C ASN A 131 -0.43 34.38 -27.22
N ILE A 132 -1.58 33.80 -26.87
CA ILE A 132 -1.95 32.42 -27.23
C ILE A 132 -2.43 32.34 -28.69
N LEU A 133 -2.81 33.46 -29.34
CA LEU A 133 -3.45 33.50 -30.67
C LEU A 133 -3.14 34.74 -31.52
N PRO A 134 -2.67 34.54 -32.76
CA PRO A 134 -2.92 35.47 -33.87
C PRO A 134 -4.37 35.37 -34.40
N ALA A 135 -5.06 34.24 -34.22
CA ALA A 135 -6.36 33.93 -34.87
C ALA A 135 -7.62 34.20 -34.02
N ALA A 136 -7.50 34.91 -32.90
CA ALA A 136 -8.61 35.26 -32.01
C ALA A 136 -9.23 36.64 -32.31
N GLU A 137 -9.03 37.16 -33.52
CA GLU A 137 -9.44 38.51 -33.91
C GLU A 137 -10.96 38.76 -33.80
N ASN A 138 -11.78 37.70 -33.74
CA ASN A 138 -13.25 37.80 -33.75
C ASN A 138 -13.93 37.33 -32.45
N LEU A 139 -13.20 37.12 -31.35
CA LEU A 139 -13.83 36.78 -30.06
C LEU A 139 -14.25 38.03 -29.31
N THR A 140 -15.50 38.06 -28.83
CA THR A 140 -15.96 39.08 -27.89
C THR A 140 -15.15 38.95 -26.60
N LEU A 141 -14.21 39.86 -26.40
CA LEU A 141 -13.41 39.95 -25.19
C LEU A 141 -14.32 40.16 -23.98
N SER A 142 -14.00 39.50 -22.88
CA SER A 142 -14.71 39.74 -21.63
C SER A 142 -14.48 41.20 -21.22
N ARG A 143 -15.57 41.91 -20.90
CA ARG A 143 -15.49 43.30 -20.41
C ARG A 143 -14.86 43.29 -19.01
N GLU A 144 -13.86 44.16 -18.84
CA GLU A 144 -13.24 44.60 -17.59
C GLU A 144 -12.85 43.47 -16.61
N ASP A 145 -11.67 42.89 -16.84
CA ASP A 145 -10.99 42.01 -15.89
C ASP A 145 -9.68 42.69 -15.41
N GLU A 146 -9.52 42.85 -14.09
CA GLU A 146 -8.34 43.49 -13.48
C GLU A 146 -7.15 42.54 -13.28
N SER A 147 -7.35 41.23 -13.52
CA SER A 147 -6.31 40.23 -13.33
C SER A 147 -5.20 40.35 -14.36
N ARG A 148 -3.99 39.96 -13.97
CA ARG A 148 -2.79 39.99 -14.82
C ARG A 148 -2.25 38.59 -15.00
N TRP A 149 -2.15 38.17 -16.25
CA TRP A 149 -1.68 36.83 -16.60
C TRP A 149 -0.38 36.89 -17.39
N LYS A 150 0.62 36.16 -16.92
CA LYS A 150 1.82 35.86 -17.70
C LYS A 150 1.73 34.43 -18.20
N ILE A 151 1.62 34.27 -19.51
CA ILE A 151 1.43 32.98 -20.16
C ILE A 151 2.69 32.62 -20.93
N ASN A 152 3.33 31.52 -20.54
CA ASN A 152 4.50 30.99 -21.22
C ASN A 152 4.13 29.65 -21.86
N ILE A 153 4.42 29.51 -23.15
CA ILE A 153 4.32 28.25 -23.87
C ILE A 153 5.74 27.71 -23.98
N ILE A 154 5.95 26.50 -23.46
CA ILE A 154 7.26 25.85 -23.44
C ILE A 154 7.14 24.57 -24.26
N ASP A 155 7.98 24.43 -25.28
CA ASP A 155 8.06 23.19 -26.05
C ASP A 155 8.81 22.12 -25.26
N SER A 156 8.40 20.86 -25.41
CA SER A 156 9.04 19.74 -24.70
C SER A 156 10.49 19.55 -25.13
N ALA A 157 10.84 19.86 -26.38
CA ALA A 157 12.21 19.76 -26.88
C ALA A 157 13.13 20.79 -26.20
N ASP A 158 12.64 22.00 -25.96
CA ASP A 158 13.43 23.05 -25.28
C ASP A 158 13.64 22.71 -23.81
N MET A 159 12.60 22.20 -23.13
CA MET A 159 12.70 21.74 -21.73
C MET A 159 13.72 20.60 -21.56
N VAL A 160 13.71 19.62 -22.47
CA VAL A 160 14.67 18.51 -22.43
C VAL A 160 16.10 19.01 -22.65
N ARG A 161 16.31 20.01 -23.51
CA ARG A 161 17.64 20.61 -23.72
C ARG A 161 18.14 21.33 -22.48
N GLU A 162 17.30 22.15 -21.85
CA GLU A 162 17.65 22.86 -20.61
C GLU A 162 17.98 21.90 -19.46
N LEU A 163 17.16 20.85 -19.27
CA LEU A 163 17.43 19.84 -18.24
C LEU A 163 18.75 19.12 -18.48
N LYS A 164 19.05 18.77 -19.73
CA LYS A 164 20.32 18.13 -20.09
C LYS A 164 21.50 19.05 -19.82
N GLN A 165 21.38 20.34 -20.15
CA GLN A 165 22.41 21.33 -19.85
C GLN A 165 22.65 21.47 -18.34
N GLN A 166 21.59 21.54 -17.54
CA GLN A 166 21.70 21.60 -16.07
C GLN A 166 22.35 20.34 -15.50
N GLU A 167 22.01 19.16 -16.04
CA GLU A 167 22.62 17.90 -15.66
C GLU A 167 24.11 17.87 -15.99
N ASP A 168 24.49 18.32 -17.20
CA ASP A 168 25.88 18.44 -17.62
C ASP A 168 26.67 19.42 -16.73
N GLU A 169 26.07 20.55 -16.35
CA GLU A 169 26.65 21.54 -15.41
C GLU A 169 26.81 20.96 -14.00
N ALA A 170 25.81 20.24 -13.49
CA ALA A 170 25.86 19.59 -12.19
C ALA A 170 26.93 18.48 -12.17
N GLN A 171 27.03 17.68 -13.23
CA GLN A 171 28.08 16.67 -13.37
C GLN A 171 29.47 17.30 -13.44
N ALA A 172 29.63 18.41 -14.17
CA ALA A 172 30.88 19.16 -14.22
C ALA A 172 31.28 19.70 -12.84
N LEU A 173 30.31 20.20 -12.05
CA LEU A 173 30.53 20.63 -10.68
C LEU A 173 30.93 19.47 -9.77
N CYS A 174 30.25 18.32 -9.85
CA CYS A 174 30.59 17.13 -9.08
C CYS A 174 32.01 16.63 -9.39
N ARG A 175 32.43 16.61 -10.66
CA ARG A 175 33.81 16.27 -11.06
C ARG A 175 34.82 17.24 -10.44
N ARG A 176 34.53 18.54 -10.53
CA ARG A 176 35.37 19.56 -9.89
C ARG A 176 35.49 19.38 -8.37
N LEU A 177 34.42 18.99 -7.70
CA LEU A 177 34.41 18.75 -6.25
C LEU A 177 35.12 17.46 -5.86
N ALA A 178 35.03 16.40 -6.67
CA ALA A 178 35.70 15.13 -6.41
C ALA A 178 37.24 15.27 -6.45
N ASP A 179 37.75 16.07 -7.39
CA ASP A 179 39.18 16.36 -7.52
C ASP A 179 39.63 17.59 -6.71
N PHE A 180 38.72 18.20 -5.95
CA PHE A 180 39.01 19.42 -5.20
C PHE A 180 39.93 19.13 -4.03
N LYS A 181 41.18 19.59 -4.13
CA LYS A 181 42.14 19.59 -3.04
C LYS A 181 42.30 21.03 -2.53
N PRO A 182 41.74 21.37 -1.37
CA PRO A 182 41.95 22.68 -0.79
C PRO A 182 43.40 22.82 -0.30
N ASP A 183 44.11 23.82 -0.81
CA ASP A 183 45.49 24.14 -0.40
C ASP A 183 45.56 25.25 0.67
N ILE A 184 44.41 25.90 0.97
CA ILE A 184 44.31 26.99 1.93
C ILE A 184 43.21 26.64 2.93
N PHE A 185 43.56 26.60 4.21
CA PHE A 185 42.63 26.35 5.30
C PHE A 185 42.60 27.56 6.23
N SER A 186 41.41 27.93 6.70
CA SER A 186 41.26 28.92 7.76
C SER A 186 41.51 28.30 9.14
N ASP A 187 41.72 29.14 10.14
CA ASP A 187 41.85 28.73 11.55
C ASP A 187 40.62 27.96 12.08
N GLN A 188 39.49 28.02 11.36
CA GLN A 188 38.26 27.31 11.70
C GLN A 188 38.21 25.86 11.19
N LYS A 189 39.20 25.41 10.38
CA LYS A 189 39.24 24.05 9.83
C LYS A 189 38.96 22.96 10.89
N PRO A 190 39.61 22.96 12.07
CA PRO A 190 39.40 21.89 13.05
C PRO A 190 37.95 21.86 13.57
N LEU A 191 37.32 23.02 13.74
CA LEU A 191 35.92 23.12 14.18
C LEU A 191 34.96 22.61 13.11
N ILE A 192 35.20 22.94 11.84
CA ILE A 192 34.38 22.49 10.70
C ILE A 192 34.52 20.98 10.51
N GLU A 193 35.75 20.45 10.53
CA GLU A 193 36.00 19.01 10.43
C GLU A 193 35.36 18.25 11.60
N ALA A 194 35.48 18.75 12.83
CA ALA A 194 34.85 18.12 13.99
C ALA A 194 33.32 18.08 13.88
N ARG A 195 32.68 19.10 13.27
CA ARG A 195 31.21 19.14 13.11
C ARG A 195 30.71 18.33 11.92
N LEU A 196 31.38 18.42 10.76
CA LEU A 196 30.95 17.76 9.53
C LEU A 196 31.30 16.26 9.52
N ASN A 197 32.38 15.87 10.20
CA ASN A 197 32.77 14.47 10.37
C ASN A 197 32.27 13.87 11.70
N TRP A 198 31.45 14.60 12.46
CA TRP A 198 30.83 14.04 13.65
C TRP A 198 29.95 12.85 13.25
N GLN A 199 30.20 11.71 13.87
CA GLN A 199 29.39 10.51 13.71
C GLN A 199 28.57 10.32 14.98
N TYR A 200 27.27 10.10 14.81
CA TYR A 200 26.40 9.80 15.94
C TYR A 200 26.79 8.45 16.54
N GLU A 201 27.07 8.45 17.84
CA GLU A 201 27.55 7.28 18.60
C GLU A 201 26.61 6.07 18.49
N HIS A 202 25.30 6.31 18.33
CA HIS A 202 24.30 5.25 18.16
C HIS A 202 23.70 5.22 16.75
N SER A 203 24.53 5.39 15.72
CA SER A 203 24.06 5.37 14.32
C SER A 203 23.36 4.07 13.92
N GLU A 204 23.75 2.95 14.52
CA GLU A 204 23.11 1.65 14.28
C GLU A 204 21.72 1.56 14.93
N ALA A 205 21.54 2.13 16.13
CA ALA A 205 20.23 2.20 16.78
C ALA A 205 19.23 3.07 15.99
N ALA A 206 19.71 4.17 15.40
CA ALA A 206 18.89 5.04 14.55
C ALA A 206 18.36 4.36 13.26
N ARG A 207 18.92 3.21 12.88
CA ARG A 207 18.43 2.40 11.75
C ARG A 207 17.37 1.39 12.15
N LEU A 208 17.18 1.16 13.46
CA LEU A 208 16.23 0.19 13.94
C LEU A 208 14.81 0.75 13.87
N PRO A 209 13.86 -0.03 13.33
CA PRO A 209 12.46 0.35 13.37
C PRO A 209 11.95 0.19 14.80
N SER A 210 11.24 1.18 15.32
CA SER A 210 10.65 1.12 16.67
C SER A 210 9.61 0.00 16.86
N LYS A 211 9.15 -0.62 15.75
CA LYS A 211 8.16 -1.69 15.72
C LYS A 211 8.54 -2.74 14.68
N LEU A 212 8.51 -4.01 15.08
CA LEU A 212 8.78 -5.17 14.22
C LEU A 212 7.68 -6.22 14.34
N SER A 213 7.34 -6.87 13.23
CA SER A 213 6.53 -8.09 13.28
C SER A 213 7.43 -9.30 13.46
N VAL A 214 6.92 -10.33 14.16
CA VAL A 214 7.68 -11.59 14.35
C VAL A 214 8.06 -12.24 13.01
N THR A 215 7.17 -12.16 12.02
CA THR A 215 7.44 -12.61 10.65
C THR A 215 8.59 -11.88 9.99
N ARG A 216 8.77 -10.57 10.25
CA ARG A 216 9.85 -9.78 9.67
C ARG A 216 11.19 -10.06 10.36
N ILE A 217 11.19 -10.37 11.66
CA ILE A 217 12.40 -10.78 12.39
C ILE A 217 13.04 -12.03 11.75
N LYS A 218 12.21 -12.97 11.27
CA LYS A 218 12.66 -14.14 10.51
C LYS A 218 13.46 -13.75 9.26
N ASP A 219 12.92 -12.82 8.47
CA ASP A 219 13.52 -12.37 7.21
C ASP A 219 14.83 -11.61 7.46
N LEU A 220 14.89 -10.81 8.52
CA LEU A 220 16.08 -10.04 8.90
C LEU A 220 17.25 -10.92 9.37
N LYS A 221 16.98 -12.00 10.11
CA LYS A 221 18.03 -12.97 10.47
C LYS A 221 18.53 -13.80 9.28
N ALA A 222 17.80 -13.79 8.15
CA ALA A 222 18.21 -14.50 6.94
C ALA A 222 19.15 -13.66 6.03
N GLY A 223 19.37 -12.37 6.31
CA GLY A 223 20.31 -11.52 5.58
C GLY A 223 20.35 -10.04 6.02
N ASP A 224 21.57 -9.51 6.12
CA ASP A 224 22.06 -8.13 6.24
C ASP A 224 21.09 -7.04 6.77
N LEU A 225 21.45 -6.41 7.90
CA LEU A 225 20.73 -5.27 8.52
C LEU A 225 20.46 -4.11 7.55
N ASN A 226 21.21 -4.02 6.45
CA ASN A 226 20.99 -3.07 5.36
C ASN A 226 19.65 -3.26 4.60
N SER A 227 19.01 -4.42 4.74
CA SER A 227 17.68 -4.69 4.18
C SER A 227 16.55 -3.96 4.92
N ILE A 228 16.79 -3.48 6.15
CA ILE A 228 15.82 -2.74 6.96
C ILE A 228 15.42 -1.41 6.30
N GLN A 229 16.33 -0.79 5.53
CA GLN A 229 16.11 0.53 4.91
C GLN A 229 15.31 0.50 3.60
N ARG A 230 15.08 -0.66 2.99
CA ARG A 230 14.35 -0.76 1.72
C ARG A 230 13.07 -1.55 1.90
N ASP A 231 12.03 -0.87 2.31
CA ASP A 231 10.68 -1.20 1.84
C ASP A 231 9.83 0.07 1.87
N GLU A 232 9.80 0.76 0.73
CA GLU A 232 8.62 1.52 0.33
C GLU A 232 7.40 0.60 0.48
N ALA A 233 6.32 1.11 1.08
CA ALA A 233 5.08 0.36 1.28
C ALA A 233 4.78 -0.48 0.04
N PRO A 234 4.53 -1.80 0.17
CA PRO A 234 4.34 -2.66 -0.98
C PRO A 234 3.23 -2.06 -1.83
N MET A 235 3.60 -1.56 -3.01
CA MET A 235 2.63 -1.24 -4.03
C MET A 235 1.80 -2.50 -4.21
N LEU A 236 0.49 -2.37 -3.98
CA LEU A 236 -0.48 -3.40 -4.35
C LEU A 236 -0.30 -3.68 -5.85
N LYS A 237 0.58 -4.62 -6.18
CA LYS A 237 0.55 -5.32 -7.45
C LYS A 237 -0.78 -6.06 -7.43
N ARG A 238 -1.77 -5.45 -8.08
CA ARG A 238 -3.02 -6.11 -8.46
C ARG A 238 -2.59 -7.36 -9.22
N SER A 239 -2.63 -8.51 -8.56
CA SER A 239 -2.37 -9.77 -9.24
C SER A 239 -3.45 -9.93 -10.29
N GLU A 240 -3.01 -10.05 -11.53
CA GLU A 240 -3.85 -10.53 -12.61
C GLU A 240 -4.43 -11.89 -12.19
N SER A 241 -5.67 -12.12 -12.61
CA SER A 241 -6.45 -13.33 -12.38
C SER A 241 -5.74 -14.55 -12.95
N SER A 242 -4.84 -15.14 -12.18
CA SER A 242 -4.40 -16.52 -12.35
C SER A 242 -5.44 -17.42 -11.70
N SER A 243 -6.04 -18.32 -12.47
CA SER A 243 -7.02 -19.32 -12.04
C SER A 243 -6.48 -20.37 -11.06
N SER A 244 -5.25 -20.24 -10.56
CA SER A 244 -4.62 -21.17 -9.63
C SER A 244 -4.15 -20.45 -8.37
N LEU A 245 -4.58 -20.92 -7.20
CA LEU A 245 -4.14 -20.41 -5.90
C LEU A 245 -2.62 -20.55 -5.73
N SER A 246 -1.98 -19.44 -5.39
CA SER A 246 -0.55 -19.39 -5.04
C SER A 246 -0.26 -20.24 -3.79
N ALA A 247 1.02 -20.59 -3.58
CA ALA A 247 1.43 -21.35 -2.39
C ALA A 247 1.12 -20.61 -1.08
N ARG A 248 1.24 -19.26 -1.07
CA ARG A 248 0.95 -18.42 0.10
C ARG A 248 -0.55 -18.36 0.41
N GLU A 249 -1.40 -18.27 -0.61
CA GLU A 249 -2.85 -18.32 -0.43
C GLU A 249 -3.29 -19.67 0.12
N ARG A 250 -2.74 -20.78 -0.40
CA ARG A 250 -2.97 -22.11 0.16
C ARG A 250 -2.57 -22.22 1.63
N GLY A 251 -1.42 -21.65 1.99
CA GLY A 251 -0.99 -21.59 3.40
C GLY A 251 -1.98 -20.83 4.28
N THR A 252 -2.43 -19.66 3.81
CA THR A 252 -3.41 -18.82 4.53
C THR A 252 -4.74 -19.55 4.73
N ILE A 253 -5.21 -20.29 3.71
CA ILE A 253 -6.43 -21.11 3.80
C ILE A 253 -6.25 -22.22 4.85
N VAL A 254 -5.11 -22.91 4.88
CA VAL A 254 -4.84 -23.95 5.89
C VAL A 254 -4.86 -23.36 7.30
N HIS A 255 -4.19 -22.23 7.56
CA HIS A 255 -4.27 -21.54 8.86
C HIS A 255 -5.72 -21.18 9.22
N PHE A 256 -6.47 -20.64 8.28
CA PHE A 256 -7.86 -20.27 8.50
C PHE A 256 -8.73 -21.48 8.88
N VAL A 257 -8.56 -22.61 8.21
CA VAL A 257 -9.28 -23.85 8.58
C VAL A 257 -8.88 -24.31 9.98
N MET A 258 -7.58 -24.32 10.29
CA MET A 258 -7.05 -24.72 11.61
C MET A 258 -7.54 -23.81 12.74
N GLN A 259 -7.71 -22.51 12.47
CA GLN A 259 -8.26 -21.53 13.40
C GLN A 259 -9.72 -21.88 13.79
N HIS A 260 -10.50 -22.45 12.87
CA HIS A 260 -11.93 -22.68 13.06
C HIS A 260 -12.29 -24.13 13.38
N LEU A 261 -11.37 -25.07 13.17
CA LEU A 261 -11.61 -26.50 13.37
C LEU A 261 -11.88 -26.81 14.85
N ASP A 262 -12.94 -27.56 15.12
CA ASP A 262 -13.17 -28.22 16.40
C ASP A 262 -12.34 -29.51 16.45
N PHE A 263 -11.20 -29.46 17.13
CA PHE A 263 -10.27 -30.57 17.29
C PHE A 263 -10.86 -31.78 18.02
N SER A 264 -11.98 -31.65 18.72
CA SER A 264 -12.66 -32.80 19.35
C SER A 264 -13.43 -33.65 18.34
N ARG A 265 -13.69 -33.13 17.14
CA ARG A 265 -14.48 -33.75 16.07
C ARG A 265 -13.68 -33.89 14.77
N THR A 266 -12.47 -34.45 14.87
CA THR A 266 -11.55 -34.64 13.74
C THR A 266 -11.11 -36.09 13.59
N ALA A 267 -11.91 -37.04 14.08
CA ALA A 267 -11.58 -38.47 14.08
C ALA A 267 -11.66 -39.08 12.67
N SER A 268 -12.50 -38.50 11.79
CA SER A 268 -12.68 -38.97 10.42
C SER A 268 -12.61 -37.85 9.38
N ARG A 269 -12.31 -38.24 8.13
CA ARG A 269 -12.34 -37.32 6.97
C ARG A 269 -13.70 -36.66 6.81
N GLN A 270 -14.77 -37.40 7.09
CA GLN A 270 -16.13 -36.90 6.95
C GLN A 270 -16.42 -35.79 7.96
N GLU A 271 -15.97 -35.93 9.21
CA GLU A 271 -16.15 -34.88 10.22
C GLU A 271 -15.45 -33.57 9.83
N ILE A 272 -14.20 -33.65 9.35
CA ILE A 272 -13.45 -32.47 8.91
C ILE A 272 -14.12 -31.83 7.69
N ASN A 273 -14.58 -32.64 6.73
CA ASN A 273 -15.33 -32.14 5.57
C ASN A 273 -16.61 -31.42 5.97
N THR A 274 -17.37 -31.96 6.92
CA THR A 274 -18.58 -31.31 7.44
C THR A 274 -18.25 -29.96 8.08
N GLN A 275 -17.13 -29.86 8.80
CA GLN A 275 -16.70 -28.59 9.38
C GLN A 275 -16.28 -27.58 8.31
N ILE A 276 -15.51 -27.99 7.29
CA ILE A 276 -15.12 -27.11 6.18
C ILE A 276 -16.36 -26.65 5.38
N ALA A 277 -17.30 -27.55 5.10
CA ALA A 277 -18.55 -27.21 4.42
C ALA A 277 -19.37 -26.18 5.22
N ALA A 278 -19.40 -26.30 6.55
CA ALA A 278 -20.06 -25.31 7.41
C ALA A 278 -19.37 -23.93 7.36
N LEU A 279 -18.05 -23.87 7.13
CA LEU A 279 -17.36 -22.59 6.89
C LEU A 279 -17.78 -21.96 5.56
N VAL A 280 -17.99 -22.76 4.52
CA VAL A 280 -18.48 -22.29 3.21
C VAL A 280 -19.92 -21.82 3.32
N GLU A 281 -20.79 -22.57 4.00
CA GLU A 281 -22.19 -22.21 4.22
C GLU A 281 -22.33 -20.89 5.00
N ARG A 282 -21.42 -20.64 5.94
CA ARG A 282 -21.35 -19.38 6.72
C ARG A 282 -20.65 -18.24 5.97
N GLU A 283 -20.29 -18.44 4.70
CA GLU A 283 -19.55 -17.49 3.86
C GLU A 283 -18.20 -17.06 4.45
N LEU A 284 -17.63 -17.89 5.33
CA LEU A 284 -16.32 -17.67 5.94
C LEU A 284 -15.17 -18.15 5.03
N LEU A 285 -15.46 -19.11 4.15
CA LEU A 285 -14.51 -19.67 3.20
C LEU A 285 -15.17 -19.78 1.82
N LEU A 286 -14.48 -19.38 0.76
CA LEU A 286 -14.99 -19.54 -0.61
C LEU A 286 -15.01 -21.02 -1.02
N PRO A 287 -15.97 -21.47 -1.84
CA PRO A 287 -16.02 -22.86 -2.32
C PRO A 287 -14.73 -23.31 -2.99
N GLU A 288 -14.13 -22.47 -3.83
CA GLU A 288 -12.88 -22.77 -4.54
C GLU A 288 -11.68 -22.89 -3.58
N ALA A 289 -11.71 -22.14 -2.48
CA ALA A 289 -10.70 -22.21 -1.43
C ALA A 289 -10.84 -23.50 -0.61
N ALA A 290 -12.07 -23.94 -0.32
CA ALA A 290 -12.35 -25.21 0.36
C ALA A 290 -11.87 -26.42 -0.46
N GLU A 291 -12.03 -26.41 -1.79
CA GLU A 291 -11.54 -27.47 -2.67
C GLU A 291 -10.00 -27.60 -2.66
N ALA A 292 -9.29 -26.50 -2.40
CA ALA A 292 -7.83 -26.48 -2.34
C ALA A 292 -7.25 -26.99 -1.02
N VAL A 293 -8.09 -27.27 -0.01
CA VAL A 293 -7.66 -27.77 1.29
C VAL A 293 -7.28 -29.24 1.19
N ASP A 294 -6.02 -29.54 1.51
CA ASP A 294 -5.57 -30.92 1.66
C ASP A 294 -6.01 -31.47 3.03
N ILE A 295 -7.17 -32.12 3.05
CA ILE A 295 -7.76 -32.71 4.26
C ILE A 295 -6.85 -33.78 4.86
N TYR A 296 -6.06 -34.49 4.05
CA TYR A 296 -5.16 -35.53 4.56
C TYR A 296 -4.07 -34.91 5.45
N LYS A 297 -3.52 -33.75 5.06
CA LYS A 297 -2.56 -33.01 5.88
C LYS A 297 -3.14 -32.55 7.22
N ILE A 298 -4.39 -32.09 7.23
CA ILE A 298 -5.11 -31.71 8.46
C ILE A 298 -5.38 -32.92 9.34
N MET A 299 -5.86 -34.03 8.75
CA MET A 299 -6.08 -35.29 9.48
C MET A 299 -4.79 -35.79 10.13
N LYS A 300 -3.67 -35.74 9.40
CA LYS A 300 -2.36 -36.17 9.92
C LYS A 300 -1.96 -35.39 11.17
N PHE A 301 -2.23 -34.08 11.21
CA PHE A 301 -2.03 -33.29 12.43
C PHE A 301 -2.95 -33.76 13.55
N CYS A 302 -4.26 -33.85 13.29
CA CYS A 302 -5.26 -34.16 14.30
C CYS A 302 -5.04 -35.55 14.93
N GLN A 303 -4.49 -36.50 14.16
CA GLN A 303 -4.17 -37.86 14.62
C GLN A 303 -2.79 -37.97 15.27
N SER A 304 -1.91 -36.98 15.10
CA SER A 304 -0.60 -36.94 15.75
C SER A 304 -0.71 -36.85 17.28
N ASP A 305 0.38 -37.15 17.98
CA ASP A 305 0.44 -36.99 19.45
C ASP A 305 0.15 -35.56 19.88
N LEU A 306 0.67 -34.57 19.12
CA LEU A 306 0.41 -33.16 19.38
C LEU A 306 -1.06 -32.79 19.16
N GLY A 307 -1.66 -33.24 18.05
CA GLY A 307 -3.08 -33.00 17.77
C GLY A 307 -4.01 -33.60 18.81
N ARG A 308 -3.70 -34.82 19.29
CA ARG A 308 -4.45 -35.47 20.38
C ARG A 308 -4.36 -34.70 21.71
N ARG A 309 -3.19 -34.13 22.02
CA ARG A 309 -3.01 -33.26 23.19
C ARG A 309 -3.81 -31.97 23.08
N VAL A 310 -3.81 -31.34 21.90
CA VAL A 310 -4.64 -30.16 21.62
C VAL A 310 -6.13 -30.47 21.80
N ALA A 311 -6.61 -31.59 21.24
CA ALA A 311 -8.01 -32.01 21.34
C ALA A 311 -8.44 -32.34 22.78
N ALA A 312 -7.53 -32.84 23.61
CA ALA A 312 -7.79 -33.18 25.01
C ALA A 312 -7.75 -31.95 25.95
N SER A 313 -7.22 -30.82 25.49
CA SER A 313 -7.05 -29.64 26.33
C SER A 313 -8.40 -28.96 26.64
N PRO A 314 -8.67 -28.60 27.90
CA PRO A 314 -9.86 -27.84 28.26
C PRO A 314 -9.80 -26.37 27.80
N GLU A 315 -8.61 -25.85 27.48
CA GLU A 315 -8.41 -24.50 26.97
C GLU A 315 -7.52 -24.52 25.74
N VAL A 316 -8.09 -24.15 24.59
CA VAL A 316 -7.37 -23.98 23.32
C VAL A 316 -7.65 -22.56 22.82
N ARG A 317 -6.59 -21.78 22.62
CA ARG A 317 -6.64 -20.42 22.08
C ARG A 317 -5.93 -20.40 20.73
N ARG A 318 -6.49 -19.64 19.79
CA ARG A 318 -6.03 -19.59 18.39
C ARG A 318 -6.00 -18.16 17.89
N GLU A 319 -5.06 -17.86 17.00
CA GLU A 319 -4.88 -16.54 16.38
C GLU A 319 -4.87 -15.40 17.43
N VAL A 320 -4.06 -15.57 18.48
CA VAL A 320 -4.00 -14.61 19.59
C VAL A 320 -2.96 -13.53 19.28
N PRO A 321 -3.36 -12.28 19.03
CA PRO A 321 -2.42 -11.18 18.80
C PRO A 321 -1.74 -10.78 20.11
N PHE A 322 -0.48 -10.38 20.03
CA PHE A 322 0.26 -9.84 21.16
C PHE A 322 1.15 -8.67 20.74
N ASN A 323 1.50 -7.86 21.74
CA ASN A 323 2.53 -6.84 21.64
C ASN A 323 3.48 -7.02 22.82
N LEU A 324 4.76 -7.19 22.55
CA LEU A 324 5.82 -7.42 23.54
C LEU A 324 6.89 -6.34 23.37
N ARG A 325 7.34 -5.73 24.47
CA ARG A 325 8.54 -4.89 24.45
C ARG A 325 9.74 -5.76 24.72
N CYS A 326 10.78 -5.64 23.90
CA CYS A 326 12.00 -6.43 24.02
C CYS A 326 13.22 -5.57 23.69
N SER A 327 14.32 -5.77 24.40
CA SER A 327 15.59 -5.07 24.13
C SER A 327 16.16 -5.47 22.76
N CYS A 328 16.70 -4.48 22.04
CA CYS A 328 17.35 -4.65 20.73
C CYS A 328 18.37 -5.79 20.72
N GLY A 329 19.24 -5.84 21.73
CA GLY A 329 20.33 -6.82 21.83
C GLY A 329 19.87 -8.27 21.95
N ARG A 330 18.60 -8.52 22.32
CA ARG A 330 18.04 -9.88 22.35
C ARG A 330 17.64 -10.38 20.97
N ILE A 331 17.30 -9.48 20.06
CA ILE A 331 16.86 -9.82 18.70
C ILE A 331 18.05 -9.82 17.75
N PHE A 332 18.89 -8.79 17.84
CA PHE A 332 20.04 -8.54 16.98
C PHE A 332 21.33 -8.65 17.80
N GLU A 333 22.13 -9.67 17.50
CA GLU A 333 23.37 -9.95 18.23
C GLU A 333 24.40 -8.83 18.04
N GLU A 334 24.36 -8.14 16.90
CA GLU A 334 25.22 -6.99 16.58
C GLU A 334 24.93 -5.76 17.47
N LEU A 335 23.80 -5.78 18.18
CA LEU A 335 23.31 -4.70 19.02
C LEU A 335 23.17 -5.14 20.48
N ALA A 336 23.97 -6.12 20.91
CA ALA A 336 23.95 -6.64 22.28
C ALA A 336 24.10 -5.53 23.34
N ASP A 337 24.88 -4.50 23.05
CA ASP A 337 25.13 -3.35 23.92
C ASP A 337 24.10 -2.21 23.76
N CYS A 338 23.03 -2.43 22.98
CA CYS A 338 21.98 -1.43 22.76
C CYS A 338 20.86 -1.58 23.80
N ASP A 339 20.71 -0.55 24.64
CA ASP A 339 19.68 -0.46 25.69
C ASP A 339 18.29 -0.04 25.17
N GLU A 340 18.12 0.16 23.86
CA GLU A 340 16.83 0.52 23.29
C GLU A 340 15.83 -0.65 23.30
N GLU A 341 14.55 -0.33 23.49
CA GLU A 341 13.45 -1.30 23.43
C GLU A 341 12.70 -1.20 22.10
N LEU A 342 12.35 -2.37 21.55
CA LEU A 342 11.55 -2.52 20.34
C LEU A 342 10.18 -3.07 20.69
N LEU A 343 9.14 -2.62 19.96
CA LEU A 343 7.82 -3.22 20.03
C LEU A 343 7.70 -4.37 19.04
N ILE A 344 7.69 -5.60 19.54
CA ILE A 344 7.42 -6.80 18.76
C ILE A 344 5.92 -7.04 18.72
N GLN A 345 5.36 -7.14 17.51
CA GLN A 345 3.96 -7.53 17.30
C GLN A 345 3.90 -8.91 16.61
N GLY A 346 3.06 -9.80 17.11
CA GLY A 346 2.85 -11.11 16.51
C GLY A 346 1.44 -11.63 16.72
N VAL A 347 1.15 -12.77 16.09
CA VAL A 347 -0.09 -13.51 16.28
C VAL A 347 0.30 -14.97 16.50
N ILE A 348 -0.08 -15.53 17.65
CA ILE A 348 0.20 -16.91 17.99
C ILE A 348 -0.89 -17.77 17.36
N ASP A 349 -0.50 -18.69 16.46
CA ASP A 349 -1.45 -19.55 15.75
C ASP A 349 -2.30 -20.38 16.71
N LEU A 350 -1.65 -21.07 17.66
CA LEU A 350 -2.33 -21.90 18.65
C LEU A 350 -1.51 -22.00 19.95
N PHE A 351 -2.19 -21.92 21.09
CA PHE A 351 -1.65 -22.43 22.36
C PHE A 351 -2.75 -23.09 23.18
N PHE A 352 -2.37 -24.05 24.02
CA PHE A 352 -3.31 -24.80 24.84
C PHE A 352 -2.74 -25.09 26.22
N ARG A 353 -3.62 -25.39 27.19
CA ARG A 353 -3.23 -25.68 28.57
C ARG A 353 -3.12 -27.18 28.82
N GLU A 354 -2.00 -27.60 29.38
CA GLU A 354 -1.71 -28.98 29.76
C GLU A 354 -1.04 -28.96 31.14
N ASP A 355 -1.60 -29.68 32.13
CA ASP A 355 -1.06 -29.76 33.50
C ASP A 355 -0.75 -28.40 34.17
N HIS A 356 -1.61 -27.40 33.96
CA HIS A 356 -1.45 -26.00 34.41
C HIS A 356 -0.36 -25.18 33.70
N GLU A 357 0.32 -25.75 32.71
CA GLU A 357 1.32 -25.08 31.89
C GLU A 357 0.78 -24.86 30.46
N LEU A 358 1.41 -23.97 29.71
CA LEU A 358 1.02 -23.69 28.32
C LEU A 358 1.95 -24.39 27.33
N VAL A 359 1.35 -24.90 26.27
CA VAL A 359 2.05 -25.44 25.10
C VAL A 359 1.70 -24.58 23.90
N VAL A 360 2.73 -24.09 23.20
CA VAL A 360 2.59 -23.25 22.01
C VAL A 360 2.80 -24.09 20.76
N VAL A 361 1.99 -23.87 19.74
CA VAL A 361 2.10 -24.51 18.43
C VAL A 361 2.03 -23.43 17.36
N ASP A 362 3.01 -23.40 16.48
CA ASP A 362 3.01 -22.58 15.27
C ASP A 362 2.99 -23.51 14.04
N PHE A 363 2.09 -23.19 13.12
CA PHE A 363 1.77 -23.98 11.94
C PHE A 363 2.55 -23.47 10.74
N LYS A 364 3.19 -24.39 10.01
CA LYS A 364 3.98 -24.07 8.81
C LYS A 364 3.55 -24.88 7.61
N THR A 365 3.32 -24.16 6.51
CA THR A 365 2.98 -24.75 5.21
C THR A 365 4.12 -24.65 4.20
N ASP A 366 5.31 -24.24 4.65
CA ASP A 366 6.52 -24.23 3.83
C ASP A 366 6.84 -25.63 3.29
N ARG A 367 7.34 -25.68 2.06
CA ARG A 367 7.84 -26.92 1.47
C ARG A 367 9.18 -27.28 2.07
N ILE A 368 9.32 -28.50 2.56
CA ILE A 368 10.55 -28.98 3.19
C ILE A 368 11.33 -29.85 2.20
N THR A 369 12.63 -29.60 2.10
CA THR A 369 13.62 -30.44 1.44
C THR A 369 14.74 -30.76 2.42
N PRO A 370 15.50 -31.86 2.23
CA PRO A 370 16.65 -32.18 3.08
C PRO A 370 17.65 -31.01 3.22
N ASP A 371 17.84 -30.24 2.15
CA ASP A 371 18.77 -29.11 2.14
C ASP A 371 18.28 -27.86 2.88
N ASN A 372 16.96 -27.70 3.09
CA ASN A 372 16.38 -26.50 3.69
C ASN A 372 15.86 -26.70 5.12
N HIS A 373 15.72 -27.95 5.57
CA HIS A 373 15.06 -28.30 6.83
C HIS A 373 15.71 -27.61 8.03
N GLU A 374 17.00 -27.81 8.27
CA GLU A 374 17.70 -27.22 9.42
C GLU A 374 17.68 -25.69 9.40
N LYS A 375 17.81 -25.10 8.20
CA LYS A 375 17.75 -23.65 8.02
C LYS A 375 16.36 -23.10 8.34
N LEU A 376 15.28 -23.75 7.89
CA LEU A 376 13.91 -23.32 8.18
C LEU A 376 13.58 -23.46 9.67
N VAL A 377 13.97 -24.59 10.27
CA VAL A 377 13.75 -24.82 11.70
C VAL A 377 14.46 -23.77 12.53
N SER A 378 15.77 -23.52 12.29
CA SER A 378 16.53 -22.50 13.03
C SER A 378 15.92 -21.10 12.91
N GLN A 379 15.43 -20.72 11.73
CA GLN A 379 14.74 -19.44 11.52
C GLN A 379 13.44 -19.34 12.33
N TYR A 380 12.62 -20.38 12.34
CA TYR A 380 11.34 -20.38 13.04
C TYR A 380 11.44 -20.63 14.55
N ARG A 381 12.58 -21.16 15.05
CA ARG A 381 12.83 -21.27 16.50
C ARG A 381 12.75 -19.92 17.21
N VAL A 382 13.19 -18.84 16.57
CA VAL A 382 13.11 -17.48 17.12
C VAL A 382 11.67 -17.05 17.34
N GLN A 383 10.78 -17.38 16.40
CA GLN A 383 9.35 -17.08 16.49
C GLN A 383 8.70 -17.80 17.68
N ILE A 384 8.96 -19.10 17.86
CA ILE A 384 8.44 -19.84 19.01
C ILE A 384 8.96 -19.26 20.33
N LYS A 385 10.26 -18.95 20.45
CA LYS A 385 10.81 -18.34 21.67
C LYS A 385 10.12 -17.02 22.02
N LEU A 386 9.87 -16.16 21.02
CA LEU A 386 9.14 -14.91 21.22
C LEU A 386 7.69 -15.14 21.66
N TYR A 387 7.03 -16.19 21.15
CA TYR A 387 5.67 -16.55 21.57
C TYR A 387 5.64 -17.07 23.01
N GLN A 388 6.61 -17.89 23.39
CA GLN A 388 6.77 -18.39 24.75
C GLN A 388 6.99 -17.23 25.73
N GLU A 389 7.91 -16.32 25.41
CA GLU A 389 8.20 -15.13 26.23
C GLU A 389 6.98 -14.20 26.33
N ALA A 390 6.26 -14.00 25.23
CA ALA A 390 5.03 -13.21 25.23
C ALA A 390 3.98 -13.80 26.17
N LEU A 391 3.77 -15.12 26.13
CA LEU A 391 2.82 -15.79 27.02
C LEU A 391 3.30 -15.82 28.48
N GLU A 392 4.59 -16.01 28.74
CA GLU A 392 5.16 -15.92 30.08
C GLU A 392 4.96 -14.54 30.69
N THR A 393 5.26 -13.50 29.92
CA THR A 393 5.23 -12.12 30.40
C THR A 393 3.80 -11.61 30.54
N ILE A 394 2.95 -11.86 29.53
CA ILE A 394 1.59 -11.30 29.46
C ILE A 394 0.60 -12.15 30.27
N ASN A 395 0.65 -13.48 30.13
CA ASN A 395 -0.29 -14.38 30.80
C ASN A 395 0.21 -14.84 32.18
N GLN A 396 1.46 -14.51 32.56
CA GLN A 396 2.08 -14.95 33.82
C GLN A 396 2.01 -16.47 34.01
N ALA A 397 2.10 -17.21 32.90
CA ALA A 397 1.95 -18.65 32.85
C ALA A 397 3.30 -19.32 32.54
N LYS A 398 3.52 -20.51 33.07
CA LYS A 398 4.68 -21.33 32.74
C LYS A 398 4.50 -21.98 31.37
N ILE A 399 5.56 -22.03 30.57
CA ILE A 399 5.58 -22.75 29.30
C ILE A 399 6.15 -24.15 29.51
N LYS A 400 5.40 -25.15 29.08
CA LYS A 400 5.84 -26.55 29.07
C LYS A 400 6.67 -26.88 27.84
N ALA A 401 6.23 -26.42 26.67
CA ALA A 401 6.84 -26.73 25.38
C ALA A 401 6.40 -25.75 24.27
N GLY A 402 7.23 -25.64 23.24
CA GLY A 402 6.89 -24.94 21.99
C GLY A 402 7.13 -25.86 20.80
N TYR A 403 6.17 -25.92 19.87
CA TYR A 403 6.23 -26.79 18.71
C TYR A 403 6.10 -26.02 17.41
N LEU A 404 6.90 -26.41 16.42
CA LEU A 404 6.67 -26.11 15.02
C LEU A 404 6.04 -27.33 14.37
N TYR A 405 4.87 -27.17 13.76
CA TYR A 405 4.23 -28.24 13.00
C TYR A 405 4.24 -27.95 11.50
N PHE A 406 4.91 -28.82 10.74
CA PHE A 406 5.03 -28.66 9.29
C PHE A 406 4.03 -29.55 8.56
N PHE A 407 3.09 -28.94 7.84
CA PHE A 407 2.05 -29.67 7.10
C PHE A 407 2.58 -30.47 5.91
N ASP A 408 3.74 -30.10 5.36
CA ASP A 408 4.31 -30.80 4.20
C ASP A 408 4.84 -32.19 4.59
N THR A 409 5.57 -32.29 5.70
CA THR A 409 6.12 -33.55 6.22
C THR A 409 5.20 -34.22 7.24
N GLY A 410 4.32 -33.46 7.90
CA GLY A 410 3.54 -33.88 9.07
C GLY A 410 4.39 -34.07 10.32
N GLU A 411 5.51 -33.36 10.40
CA GLU A 411 6.47 -33.42 11.50
C GLU A 411 6.14 -32.36 12.56
N ALA A 412 6.19 -32.75 13.84
CA ALA A 412 6.11 -31.84 14.99
C ALA A 412 7.51 -31.72 15.63
N ILE A 413 8.12 -30.54 15.55
CA ILE A 413 9.46 -30.27 16.06
C ILE A 413 9.35 -29.51 17.36
N LEU A 414 9.91 -30.08 18.43
CA LEU A 414 10.06 -29.41 19.71
C LEU A 414 11.21 -28.38 19.62
N VAL A 415 10.94 -27.14 20.02
CA VAL A 415 11.88 -26.01 19.94
C VAL A 415 12.59 -25.75 21.26
#